data_AF-G6XH33-F1
#
_entry.id   AF-G6XH33-F1
#
_cell.length_a   1.000
_cell.length_b   1.000
_cell.length_c   1.000
_cell.angle_alpha   90.00
_cell.angle_beta   90.00
_cell.angle_gamma   90.00
#
_symmetry.space_group_name_H-M   'P 1'
#
loop_
_entity.id
_entity.type
_entity.pdbx_description
1 polymer ?
#
loop_
_entity_poly.entity_id
_entity_poly.type
_entity_poly.pdbx_seq_one_letter_code
_entity_poly.pdbx_strand_id
1 'polypeptide(L)'
;MHAAKSGRLLPVLCLGFGLGGCSTGGAPSFPLVGAYFPAWMLCGLIGIATAVGLRVLFLAIGLDALMSFRLFTYVSLGVITALLVWALVFGP
;
A
#
# COMPACT_ATOMS: atom_id res chain seq x y z
N MET A 1 0.44 38.80 -15.80
CA MET A 1 -0.62 37.98 -15.17
C MET A 1 -0.49 36.53 -15.64
N HIS A 2 0.40 35.70 -15.07
CA HIS A 2 0.59 34.28 -15.50
C HIS A 2 0.95 33.35 -14.31
N ALA A 3 0.17 33.37 -13.23
CA ALA A 3 0.46 32.63 -11.99
C ALA A 3 -0.68 31.71 -11.52
N ALA A 4 -1.36 30.99 -12.44
CA ALA A 4 -2.54 30.19 -12.08
C ALA A 4 -2.66 28.79 -12.72
N LYS A 5 -1.62 28.25 -13.38
CA LYS A 5 -1.70 26.93 -14.06
C LYS A 5 -1.12 25.75 -13.25
N SER A 6 -0.27 26.01 -12.25
CA SER A 6 0.45 24.95 -11.51
C SER A 6 -0.46 24.12 -10.58
N GLY A 7 -1.46 24.74 -9.94
CA GLY A 7 -2.31 24.06 -8.95
C GLY A 7 -3.36 23.09 -9.51
N ARG A 8 -3.68 23.14 -10.81
CA ARG A 8 -4.67 22.24 -11.45
C ARG A 8 -4.06 21.02 -12.14
N LEU A 9 -2.75 21.03 -12.40
CA LEU A 9 -2.03 19.89 -12.98
C LEU A 9 -1.71 18.83 -11.92
N LEU A 10 -1.44 19.24 -10.69
CA LEU A 10 -1.24 18.37 -9.52
C LEU A 10 -2.35 17.33 -9.29
N PRO A 11 -3.65 17.70 -9.22
CA PRO A 11 -4.70 16.73 -8.98
C PRO A 11 -4.89 15.75 -10.14
N VAL A 12 -4.65 16.17 -11.39
CA VAL A 12 -4.75 15.29 -12.57
C VAL A 12 -3.57 14.32 -12.63
N LEU A 13 -2.37 14.75 -12.26
CA LEU A 13 -1.19 13.87 -12.15
C LEU A 13 -1.37 12.85 -11.01
N CYS A 14 -1.90 13.28 -9.86
CA CYS A 14 -2.23 12.40 -8.74
C CYS A 14 -3.38 11.42 -9.09
N LEU A 15 -4.39 11.86 -9.86
CA LEU A 15 -5.45 10.97 -10.35
C LEU A 15 -4.89 9.93 -11.31
N GLY A 16 -4.03 10.33 -12.25
CA GLY A 16 -3.39 9.43 -13.22
C GLY A 16 -2.50 8.37 -12.55
N PHE A 17 -1.74 8.76 -11.51
CA PHE A 17 -0.93 7.83 -10.72
C PHE A 17 -1.77 6.82 -9.93
N GLY A 18 -2.98 7.22 -9.48
CA GLY A 18 -3.87 6.36 -8.71
C GLY A 18 -4.58 5.26 -9.53
N LEU A 19 -4.67 5.40 -10.85
CA LEU A 19 -5.33 4.45 -11.75
C LEU A 19 -4.39 3.41 -12.37
N GLY A 20 -3.07 3.51 -12.15
CA GLY A 20 -2.08 2.55 -12.69
C GLY A 20 -2.22 1.12 -12.18
N GLY A 21 -3.00 0.89 -11.11
CA GLY A 21 -3.30 -0.46 -10.61
C GLY A 21 -4.33 -1.23 -11.45
N CYS A 22 -5.12 -0.56 -12.28
CA CYS A 22 -6.11 -1.19 -13.14
C CYS A 22 -5.49 -1.57 -14.49
N SER A 23 -4.79 -2.71 -14.53
CA SER A 23 -4.30 -3.31 -15.79
C SER A 23 -5.34 -4.27 -16.38
N THR A 24 -5.60 -4.16 -17.68
CA THR A 24 -6.46 -5.10 -18.43
C THR A 24 -5.81 -6.49 -18.59
N GLY A 25 -4.51 -6.62 -18.33
CA GLY A 25 -3.75 -7.88 -18.41
C GLY A 25 -3.91 -8.82 -17.21
N GLY A 26 -4.71 -8.44 -16.22
CA GLY A 26 -4.85 -9.20 -14.96
C GLY A 26 -3.61 -9.09 -14.06
N ALA A 27 -3.75 -9.53 -12.81
CA ALA A 27 -2.61 -9.54 -11.88
C ALA A 27 -1.58 -10.60 -12.27
N PRO A 28 -0.27 -10.30 -12.22
CA PRO A 28 0.76 -11.30 -12.51
C PRO A 28 0.64 -12.46 -11.51
N SER A 29 0.69 -13.68 -12.03
CA SER A 29 0.66 -14.91 -11.25
C SER A 29 1.98 -15.66 -11.43
N PHE A 30 2.52 -16.15 -10.32
CA PHE A 30 3.78 -16.89 -10.29
C PHE A 30 3.50 -18.37 -9.99
N PRO A 31 4.10 -19.30 -10.74
CA PRO A 31 4.01 -20.72 -10.42
C PRO A 31 4.90 -21.02 -9.21
N LEU A 32 4.30 -21.50 -8.12
CA LEU A 32 4.98 -21.95 -6.91
C LEU A 32 4.47 -23.35 -6.54
N VAL A 33 5.35 -24.35 -6.55
CA VAL A 33 5.06 -25.73 -6.11
C VAL A 33 3.78 -26.32 -6.77
N GLY A 34 3.60 -26.05 -8.06
CA GLY A 34 2.43 -26.55 -8.82
C GLY A 34 1.13 -25.76 -8.63
N ALA A 35 1.14 -24.67 -7.85
CA ALA A 35 0.02 -23.74 -7.70
C ALA A 35 0.36 -22.34 -8.22
N TYR A 36 -0.64 -21.60 -8.70
CA TYR A 36 -0.47 -20.24 -9.21
C TYR A 36 -0.83 -19.22 -8.12
N PHE A 37 0.16 -18.48 -7.62
CA PHE A 37 -0.05 -17.45 -6.61
C PHE A 37 -0.01 -16.05 -7.23
N PRO A 38 -1.05 -15.23 -7.03
CA PRO A 38 -1.06 -13.88 -7.58
C PRO A 38 -0.19 -12.93 -6.74
N ALA A 39 0.45 -11.99 -7.41
CA ALA A 39 1.38 -11.03 -6.81
C ALA A 39 0.79 -10.20 -5.66
N TRP A 40 -0.51 -9.86 -5.74
CA TRP A 40 -1.17 -9.03 -4.74
C TRP A 40 -1.32 -9.74 -3.40
N MET A 41 -1.44 -11.07 -3.38
CA MET A 41 -1.45 -11.86 -2.14
C MET A 41 -0.10 -11.78 -1.44
N LEU A 42 1.00 -11.79 -2.21
CA LEU A 42 2.35 -11.62 -1.67
C LEU A 42 2.52 -10.22 -1.06
N CYS A 43 2.03 -9.18 -1.76
CA CYS A 43 2.03 -7.81 -1.24
C CYS A 43 1.19 -7.68 0.05
N GLY A 44 0.04 -8.35 0.10
CA GLY A 44 -0.80 -8.44 1.30
C GLY A 44 -0.07 -9.09 2.48
N LEU A 45 0.65 -10.19 2.25
CA LEU A 45 1.51 -10.84 3.25
C LEU A 45 2.58 -9.88 3.80
N ILE A 46 3.23 -9.09 2.94
CA ILE A 46 4.20 -8.07 3.36
C ILE A 46 3.53 -6.98 4.20
N GLY A 47 2.32 -6.54 3.79
CA GLY A 47 1.53 -5.58 4.56
C GLY A 47 1.14 -6.11 5.95
N ILE A 48 0.73 -7.37 6.05
CA ILE A 48 0.41 -8.04 7.32
C ILE A 48 1.66 -8.12 8.21
N ALA A 49 2.79 -8.57 7.66
CA ALA A 49 4.05 -8.65 8.40
C ALA A 49 4.48 -7.28 8.93
N THR A 50 4.30 -6.23 8.12
CA THR A 50 4.58 -4.84 8.50
C THR A 50 3.65 -4.38 9.63
N ALA A 51 2.33 -4.60 9.51
CA ALA A 51 1.35 -4.24 10.53
C ALA A 51 1.64 -4.92 11.89
N VAL A 52 1.99 -6.21 11.85
CA VAL A 52 2.36 -6.97 13.06
C VAL A 52 3.67 -6.44 13.64
N GLY A 53 4.68 -6.19 12.81
CA GLY A 53 5.98 -5.65 13.24
C GLY A 53 5.83 -4.28 13.90
N LEU A 54 5.04 -3.38 13.30
CA LEU A 54 4.72 -2.08 13.90
C LEU A 54 3.99 -2.25 15.23
N ARG A 55 3.01 -3.15 15.31
CA ARG A 55 2.31 -3.39 16.59
C ARG A 55 3.29 -3.82 17.68
N VAL A 56 4.18 -4.77 17.41
CA VAL A 56 5.17 -5.23 18.40
C VAL A 56 6.12 -4.09 18.80
N LEU A 57 6.61 -3.32 17.82
CA LEU A 57 7.49 -2.18 18.08
C LEU A 57 6.82 -1.12 18.96
N PHE A 58 5.57 -0.78 18.67
CA PHE A 58 4.79 0.24 19.39
C PHE A 58 4.44 -0.19 20.83
N LEU A 59 4.17 -1.49 21.03
CA LEU A 59 4.04 -2.06 22.36
C LEU A 59 5.36 -1.94 23.14
N ALA A 60 6.50 -2.22 22.51
CA ALA A 60 7.81 -2.15 23.17
C ALA A 60 8.19 -0.73 23.59
N ILE A 61 7.82 0.30 22.82
CA ILE A 61 8.09 1.72 23.15
C ILE A 61 7.07 2.34 24.11
N GLY A 62 6.01 1.63 24.51
CA GLY A 62 4.99 2.13 25.44
C GLY A 62 4.05 3.20 24.88
N LEU A 63 4.08 3.46 23.57
CA LEU A 63 3.21 4.44 22.89
C LEU A 63 1.75 3.97 22.77
N ASP A 64 1.50 2.70 23.12
CA ASP A 64 0.18 2.08 23.09
C ASP A 64 -0.82 2.89 23.94
N ALA A 65 -0.41 3.53 25.03
CA ALA A 65 -1.33 4.28 25.91
C ALA A 65 -2.07 5.46 25.23
N LEU A 66 -1.55 6.01 24.13
CA LEU A 66 -2.08 7.25 23.53
C LEU A 66 -3.09 7.01 22.38
N MET A 67 -3.18 5.79 21.85
CA MET A 67 -3.89 5.51 20.60
C MET A 67 -5.26 4.84 20.80
N SER A 68 -6.36 5.60 20.85
CA SER A 68 -7.71 5.04 21.11
C SER A 68 -8.20 3.96 20.13
N PHE A 69 -7.69 3.93 18.87
CA PHE A 69 -8.16 3.02 17.82
C PHE A 69 -7.03 2.23 17.13
N ARG A 70 -6.28 1.46 17.93
CA ARG A 70 -5.04 0.78 17.53
C ARG A 70 -5.18 -0.17 16.34
N LEU A 71 -6.23 -0.99 16.32
CA LEU A 71 -6.43 -1.99 15.27
C LEU A 71 -6.53 -1.35 13.89
N PHE A 72 -7.29 -0.27 13.78
CA PHE A 72 -7.52 0.43 12.51
C PHE A 72 -6.23 1.08 11.98
N THR A 73 -5.44 1.70 12.85
CA THR A 73 -4.18 2.35 12.45
C THR A 73 -3.17 1.32 11.93
N TYR A 74 -3.00 0.18 12.60
CA TYR A 74 -2.05 -0.83 12.11
C TYR A 74 -2.53 -1.50 10.83
N VAL A 75 -3.85 -1.76 10.71
CA VAL A 75 -4.41 -2.32 9.48
C VAL A 75 -4.27 -1.34 8.32
N SER A 76 -4.55 -0.04 8.53
CA SER A 76 -4.41 0.96 7.47
C SER A 76 -2.95 1.12 7.04
N LEU A 77 -2.00 1.12 7.97
CA LEU A 77 -0.58 1.12 7.66
C LEU A 77 -0.16 -0.12 6.87
N GLY A 78 -0.63 -1.31 7.27
CA GLY A 78 -0.39 -2.54 6.52
C GLY A 78 -0.96 -2.49 5.10
N VAL A 79 -2.17 -1.96 4.92
CA VAL A 79 -2.80 -1.77 3.60
C VAL A 79 -2.01 -0.77 2.77
N ILE A 80 -1.60 0.36 3.34
CA ILE A 80 -0.77 1.37 2.66
C ILE A 80 0.54 0.72 2.21
N THR A 81 1.21 -0.04 3.07
CA THR A 81 2.45 -0.75 2.71
C THR A 81 2.21 -1.76 1.59
N ALA A 82 1.14 -2.56 1.65
CA ALA A 82 0.82 -3.52 0.60
C ALA A 82 0.58 -2.81 -0.76
N LEU A 83 -0.15 -1.69 -0.75
CA LEU A 83 -0.40 -0.88 -1.95
C LEU A 83 0.86 -0.19 -2.45
N LEU A 84 1.74 0.29 -1.56
CA LEU A 84 3.03 0.86 -1.93
C LEU A 84 3.95 -0.18 -2.57
N VAL A 85 4.04 -1.37 -1.98
CA VAL A 85 4.82 -2.47 -2.56
C VAL A 85 4.27 -2.83 -3.93
N TRP A 86 2.94 -2.92 -4.06
CA TRP A 86 2.30 -3.15 -5.35
C TRP A 86 2.67 -2.05 -6.36
N ALA A 87 2.53 -0.78 -5.99
CA ALA A 87 2.81 0.34 -6.88
C ALA A 87 4.30 0.48 -7.25
N LEU A 88 5.21 0.14 -6.35
CA LEU A 88 6.66 0.22 -6.60
C LEU A 88 7.19 -0.95 -7.43
N VAL A 89 6.59 -2.14 -7.28
CA VAL A 89 7.05 -3.36 -7.95
C VAL A 89 6.28 -3.63 -9.26
N PHE A 90 4.99 -3.32 -9.29
CA PHE A 90 4.06 -3.57 -10.41
C PHE A 90 3.38 -2.30 -10.92
N GLY A 91 3.82 -1.12 -10.49
CA GLY A 91 3.32 0.14 -11.01
C GLY A 91 3.40 0.22 -12.53
N PRO A 92 2.62 1.14 -13.13
CA PRO A 92 2.52 1.28 -14.59
C PRO A 92 3.88 1.45 -15.26
#